data_AF-A0A1C6KUJ3-F1
#
_entry.id   AF-A0A1C6KUJ3-F1
#
_cell.length_a   1.000
_cell.length_b   1.000
_cell.length_c   1.000
_cell.angle_alpha   90.00
_cell.angle_beta   90.00
_cell.angle_gamma   90.00
#
_symmetry.space_group_name_H-M   'P 1'
#
loop_
_entity.id
_entity.type
_entity.pdbx_description
1 polymer ?
#
loop_
_entity_poly.entity_id
_entity_poly.type
_entity_poly.pdbx_seq_one_letter_code
_entity_poly.pdbx_strand_id
1 'polypeptide(L)'
;MATRFRKSIKIAPGVKLNINKKSIGITAGVKGAHVSVNSKGRKTTTVGIPGTGLSYTETSKIGASTDKKTYNHNSQVSSNADGTPPNPPKNRIPKKPNKGKRTGKTILFSVLIGVLGIAAFGGLLVVFTEGVELLDIAMLTMIAGFMGLSIIGLKNSRKDNPATSEGSPNAPKKKSLGFIISIVLIIIGIVLAFASPSELDIESISLQIPEQEMDINDEQDITFSITPDEASASDLSFETSNDVVITFSGESGSGKISSHKEGEAYIYIAADNRVKSQKIKITVVDKEKIKKAKEEAAKKKAEEERLRKLEEKRKKEAQEKQQQEEQQTYVYIPQTGSKYHNNPSCSNMNNPSHVTIDEALNMGFQPCERCY
;
A
#
# COMPACT_ATOMS: atom_id res chain seq x y z
N MET A 1 24.45 15.69 47.73
CA MET A 1 23.54 14.70 48.34
C MET A 1 22.84 13.92 47.22
N ALA A 2 22.97 12.59 47.24
CA ALA A 2 22.59 11.72 46.12
C ALA A 2 21.08 11.73 45.83
N THR A 3 20.71 11.88 44.57
CA THR A 3 19.32 11.86 44.09
C THR A 3 18.65 10.52 44.45
N ARG A 4 17.54 10.59 45.19
CA ARG A 4 16.73 9.41 45.57
C ARG A 4 15.59 9.24 44.56
N PHE A 5 15.80 8.40 43.55
CA PHE A 5 14.73 8.06 42.60
C PHE A 5 13.77 7.01 43.19
N ARG A 6 12.50 7.42 43.37
CA ARG A 6 11.36 6.57 43.69
C ARG A 6 10.14 7.06 42.92
N LYS A 7 9.63 6.26 41.99
CA LYS A 7 8.41 6.56 41.21
C LYS A 7 7.41 5.43 41.37
N SER A 8 6.14 5.76 41.62
CA SER A 8 5.03 4.81 41.68
C SER A 8 4.01 5.18 40.61
N ILE A 9 3.73 4.27 39.68
CA ILE A 9 2.83 4.49 38.53
C ILE A 9 1.64 3.53 38.66
N LYS A 10 0.41 4.02 38.48
CA LYS A 10 -0.79 3.18 38.43
C LYS A 10 -0.94 2.67 37.00
N ILE A 11 -1.05 1.36 36.83
CA ILE A 11 -1.23 0.72 35.51
C ILE A 11 -2.70 0.43 35.26
N ALA A 12 -3.41 0.00 36.32
CA ALA A 12 -4.85 -0.29 36.29
C ALA A 12 -5.45 -0.02 37.69
N PRO A 13 -6.79 0.05 37.82
CA PRO A 13 -7.45 0.12 39.12
C PRO A 13 -7.00 -1.04 40.03
N GLY A 14 -6.37 -0.72 41.16
CA GLY A 14 -5.84 -1.72 42.10
C GLY A 14 -4.45 -2.28 41.76
N VAL A 15 -3.82 -1.91 40.65
CA VAL A 15 -2.45 -2.36 40.30
C VAL A 15 -1.50 -1.18 40.12
N LYS A 16 -0.42 -1.17 40.90
CA LYS A 16 0.63 -0.14 40.83
C LYS A 16 2.03 -0.75 40.69
N LEU A 17 2.86 -0.08 39.92
CA LEU A 17 4.27 -0.38 39.72
C LEU A 17 5.12 0.61 40.52
N ASN A 18 5.96 0.10 41.40
CA ASN A 18 6.89 0.87 42.21
C ASN A 18 8.31 0.66 41.68
N ILE A 19 8.93 1.75 41.21
CA ILE A 19 10.28 1.76 40.67
C ILE A 19 11.18 2.50 41.66
N ASN A 20 12.21 1.82 42.16
CA ASN A 20 13.25 2.40 43.01
C ASN A 20 14.62 2.18 42.36
N LYS A 21 15.63 2.97 42.73
CA LYS A 21 17.03 2.85 42.24
C LYS A 21 17.61 1.42 42.22
N LYS A 22 17.19 0.54 43.14
CA LYS A 22 17.74 -0.82 43.29
C LYS A 22 16.73 -1.96 43.05
N SER A 23 15.47 -1.66 42.75
CA SER A 23 14.44 -2.71 42.57
C SER A 23 13.15 -2.15 42.00
N ILE A 24 12.53 -2.97 41.16
CA ILE A 24 11.15 -2.76 40.69
C ILE A 24 10.20 -3.67 41.48
N GLY A 25 8.97 -3.26 41.72
CA GLY A 25 7.99 -4.07 42.41
C GLY A 25 6.57 -3.75 42.01
N ILE A 26 5.73 -4.77 41.98
CA ILE A 26 4.32 -4.67 41.60
C ILE A 26 3.49 -4.87 42.86
N THR A 27 2.49 -4.02 43.04
CA THR A 27 1.45 -4.18 44.07
C THR A 27 0.12 -4.36 43.37
N ALA A 28 -0.60 -5.43 43.70
CA ALA A 28 -1.95 -5.70 43.21
C ALA A 28 -2.91 -5.87 44.38
N GLY A 29 -4.03 -5.16 44.35
CA GLY A 29 -5.11 -5.28 45.31
C GLY A 29 -5.86 -3.97 45.61
N VAL A 30 -6.91 -4.10 46.40
CA VAL A 30 -7.80 -3.00 46.81
C VAL A 30 -7.41 -2.45 48.17
N LYS A 31 -7.98 -1.31 48.56
CA LYS A 31 -7.73 -0.68 49.87
C LYS A 31 -8.25 -1.62 50.96
N GLY A 32 -7.33 -2.24 51.71
CA GLY A 32 -7.63 -3.26 52.72
C GLY A 32 -7.15 -4.67 52.36
N ALA A 33 -6.92 -5.01 51.09
CA ALA A 33 -6.39 -6.32 50.72
C ALA A 33 -5.44 -6.18 49.52
N HIS A 34 -4.13 -6.21 49.77
CA HIS A 34 -3.15 -6.08 48.69
C HIS A 34 -1.91 -6.96 48.90
N VAL A 35 -1.35 -7.39 47.79
CA VAL A 35 -0.10 -8.15 47.73
C VAL A 35 0.93 -7.33 46.97
N SER A 36 2.11 -7.16 47.57
CA SER A 36 3.25 -6.51 46.93
C SER A 36 4.40 -7.49 46.77
N VAL A 37 4.96 -7.54 45.57
CA VAL A 37 6.15 -8.34 45.25
C VAL A 37 7.22 -7.40 44.68
N ASN A 38 8.48 -7.59 45.07
CA ASN A 38 9.60 -6.86 44.49
C ASN A 38 10.62 -7.78 43.83
N SER A 39 11.47 -7.21 42.97
CA SER A 39 12.55 -7.92 42.29
C SER A 39 13.64 -8.45 43.23
N LYS A 40 13.62 -8.06 44.52
CA LYS A 40 14.50 -8.60 45.58
C LYS A 40 13.88 -9.79 46.31
N GLY A 41 12.78 -10.34 45.81
CA GLY A 41 12.12 -11.51 46.37
C GLY A 41 11.34 -11.26 47.66
N ARG A 42 11.10 -10.02 48.10
CA ARG A 42 10.18 -9.77 49.23
C ARG A 42 8.74 -9.77 48.76
N LYS A 43 7.92 -10.61 49.40
CA LYS A 43 6.47 -10.65 49.24
C LYS A 43 5.81 -10.14 50.51
N THR A 44 4.98 -9.11 50.39
CA THR A 44 4.20 -8.53 51.49
C THR A 44 2.73 -8.70 51.18
N THR A 45 2.01 -9.43 52.02
CA THR A 45 0.56 -9.59 51.92
C THR A 45 -0.09 -8.87 53.08
N THR A 46 -0.95 -7.91 52.80
CA THR A 46 -1.69 -7.16 53.83
C THR A 46 -3.18 -7.40 53.64
N VAL A 47 -3.85 -7.79 54.72
CA VAL A 47 -5.31 -7.92 54.80
C VAL A 47 -5.79 -7.14 56.03
N GLY A 48 -6.74 -6.24 55.85
CA GLY A 48 -7.24 -5.35 56.88
C GLY A 48 -8.62 -4.82 56.52
N ILE A 49 -9.39 -4.52 57.56
CA ILE A 49 -10.77 -4.07 57.41
C ILE A 49 -10.76 -2.54 57.30
N PRO A 50 -11.21 -1.97 56.16
CA PRO A 50 -11.18 -0.53 55.94
C PRO A 50 -12.03 0.19 57.00
N GLY A 51 -11.49 1.29 57.55
CA GLY A 51 -12.19 2.13 58.54
C GLY A 51 -12.03 1.70 60.02
N THR A 52 -11.49 0.52 60.30
CA THR A 52 -11.39 -0.02 61.69
C THR A 52 -10.00 0.09 62.33
N GLY A 53 -8.98 0.50 61.58
CA GLY A 53 -7.59 0.51 62.03
C GLY A 53 -6.93 -0.87 62.19
N LEU A 54 -7.68 -1.96 61.99
CA LEU A 54 -7.18 -3.33 62.13
C LEU A 54 -6.63 -3.84 60.78
N SER A 55 -5.32 -4.11 60.75
CA SER A 55 -4.65 -4.72 59.59
C SER A 55 -3.63 -5.76 60.01
N TYR A 56 -3.57 -6.86 59.28
CA TYR A 56 -2.56 -7.90 59.41
C TYR A 56 -1.67 -7.90 58.17
N THR A 57 -0.36 -7.82 58.38
CA THR A 57 0.65 -7.79 57.32
C THR A 57 1.66 -8.92 57.51
N GLU A 58 1.80 -9.79 56.51
CA GLU A 58 2.85 -10.81 56.47
C GLU A 58 3.90 -10.44 55.43
N THR A 59 5.16 -10.40 55.85
CA THR A 59 6.31 -10.24 54.95
C THR A 59 7.13 -11.53 54.90
N SER A 60 7.32 -12.10 53.72
CA SER A 60 8.18 -13.26 53.49
C SER A 60 9.22 -12.97 52.40
N LYS A 61 10.35 -13.69 52.44
CA LYS A 61 11.36 -13.70 51.37
C LYS A 61 11.18 -14.96 50.53
N ILE A 62 10.97 -14.78 49.24
CA ILE A 62 10.95 -15.85 48.24
C ILE A 62 12.36 -16.46 48.22
N GLY A 63 12.46 -17.73 48.64
CA GLY A 63 13.74 -18.46 48.68
C GLY A 63 14.38 -18.60 50.07
N ALA A 64 13.81 -18.06 51.15
CA ALA A 64 14.32 -18.33 52.50
C ALA A 64 13.80 -19.70 52.99
N SER A 65 14.70 -20.69 53.07
CA SER A 65 14.50 -21.91 53.86
C SER A 65 14.00 -21.51 55.25
N THR A 66 12.86 -22.05 55.66
CA THR A 66 12.39 -21.90 57.04
C THR A 66 13.17 -22.88 57.89
N ASP A 67 14.41 -22.53 58.23
CA ASP A 67 15.14 -23.28 59.24
C ASP A 67 14.44 -23.14 60.59
N LYS A 68 14.21 -24.30 61.18
CA LYS A 68 13.51 -24.50 62.44
C LYS A 68 14.18 -23.65 63.52
N LYS A 69 13.40 -22.88 64.26
CA LYS A 69 13.83 -22.42 65.59
C LYS A 69 13.99 -23.66 66.48
N THR A 70 15.22 -24.10 66.66
CA THR A 70 15.65 -24.79 67.87
C THR A 70 15.38 -23.84 69.03
N TYR A 71 14.57 -24.30 69.98
CA TYR A 71 14.53 -23.72 71.32
C TYR A 71 15.93 -23.87 71.91
N ASN A 72 16.62 -22.76 72.11
CA ASN A 72 17.82 -22.73 72.95
C ASN A 72 17.39 -22.09 74.27
N HIS A 73 17.17 -22.94 75.28
CA HIS A 73 17.01 -22.50 76.65
C HIS A 73 18.42 -22.25 77.20
N ASN A 74 18.89 -21.00 77.13
CA ASN A 74 19.97 -20.59 78.00
C ASN A 74 19.62 -19.24 78.61
N SER A 75 19.11 -19.34 79.83
CA SER A 75 18.89 -18.30 80.81
C SER A 75 20.24 -17.70 81.22
N GLN A 76 20.42 -16.39 81.05
CA GLN A 76 21.06 -15.56 82.07
C GLN A 76 20.44 -14.16 82.07
N VAL A 77 20.05 -13.78 83.29
CA VAL A 77 19.44 -12.55 83.75
C VAL A 77 20.44 -11.40 83.64
N SER A 78 20.01 -10.23 83.18
CA SER A 78 20.54 -8.93 83.62
C SER A 78 19.54 -7.82 83.30
N SER A 79 19.20 -7.10 84.35
CA SER A 79 18.26 -5.98 84.47
C SER A 79 18.70 -4.74 83.72
N ASN A 80 17.75 -4.01 83.12
CA ASN A 80 17.43 -2.62 83.49
C ASN A 80 16.33 -2.04 82.55
N ALA A 81 15.53 -1.18 83.16
CA ALA A 81 14.32 -0.54 82.64
C ALA A 81 14.54 0.33 81.38
N ASP A 82 13.57 0.40 80.47
CA ASP A 82 12.60 1.50 80.42
C ASP A 82 11.61 1.38 79.24
N GLY A 83 10.48 2.09 79.38
CA GLY A 83 9.19 1.90 78.71
C GLY A 83 9.12 1.70 77.19
N THR A 84 8.31 0.72 76.77
CA THR A 84 7.56 0.73 75.49
C THR A 84 6.32 -0.17 75.65
N PRO A 85 5.13 0.17 75.08
CA PRO A 85 3.88 -0.54 75.35
C PRO A 85 3.92 -2.02 74.91
N PRO A 86 3.20 -2.93 75.61
CA PRO A 86 3.25 -4.35 75.32
C PRO A 86 2.69 -4.69 73.94
N ASN A 87 3.47 -5.44 73.15
CA ASN A 87 3.01 -6.08 71.93
C ASN A 87 1.81 -7.00 72.24
N PRO A 88 0.73 -6.99 71.43
CA PRO A 88 -0.43 -7.84 71.67
C PRO A 88 -0.06 -9.33 71.56
N PRO A 89 -0.70 -10.20 72.36
CA PRO A 89 -0.33 -11.61 72.49
C PRO A 89 -0.50 -12.36 71.16
N LYS A 90 0.52 -13.14 70.78
CA LYS A 90 0.47 -14.05 69.63
C LYS A 90 -0.41 -15.26 69.98
N ASN A 91 -1.70 -15.11 69.75
CA ASN A 91 -2.64 -16.23 69.86
C ASN A 91 -2.37 -17.23 68.73
N ARG A 92 -1.86 -18.42 69.09
CA ARG A 92 -1.66 -19.54 68.15
C ARG A 92 -2.99 -20.27 67.95
N ILE A 93 -3.62 -20.05 66.80
CA ILE A 93 -4.71 -20.90 66.32
C ILE A 93 -4.08 -22.18 65.72
N PRO A 94 -4.64 -23.39 65.99
CA PRO A 94 -4.08 -24.66 65.54
C PRO A 94 -4.06 -24.79 64.00
N LYS A 95 -2.93 -25.32 63.48
CA LYS A 95 -2.75 -25.64 62.06
C LYS A 95 -3.68 -26.79 61.65
N LYS A 96 -4.58 -26.53 60.69
CA LYS A 96 -5.30 -27.55 59.92
C LYS A 96 -4.32 -28.40 59.07
N PRO A 97 -4.68 -29.66 58.78
CA PRO A 97 -3.77 -30.66 58.22
C PRO A 97 -3.30 -30.31 56.80
N ASN A 98 -2.02 -30.61 56.54
CA ASN A 98 -1.33 -30.42 55.26
C ASN A 98 -2.07 -31.12 54.10
N LYS A 99 -2.75 -30.33 53.26
CA LYS A 99 -3.05 -30.74 51.88
C LYS A 99 -1.82 -30.41 51.01
N GLY A 100 -1.41 -31.38 50.21
CA GLY A 100 -0.10 -31.51 49.57
C GLY A 100 0.55 -30.22 49.08
N LYS A 101 1.80 -30.01 49.51
CA LYS A 101 2.70 -29.00 48.96
C LYS A 101 2.95 -29.30 47.48
N ARG A 102 2.19 -28.62 46.62
CA ARG A 102 2.56 -28.43 45.22
C ARG A 102 3.83 -27.60 45.19
N THR A 103 4.94 -28.24 44.84
CA THR A 103 6.28 -27.66 44.79
C THR A 103 6.28 -26.47 43.81
N GLY A 104 7.08 -25.42 44.06
CA GLY A 104 7.05 -24.16 43.29
C GLY A 104 7.13 -24.31 41.77
N LYS A 105 7.69 -25.42 41.27
CA LYS A 105 7.67 -25.80 39.84
C LYS A 105 6.26 -26.00 39.28
N THR A 106 5.33 -26.55 40.06
CA THR A 106 3.94 -26.78 39.63
C THR A 106 3.11 -25.49 39.58
N ILE A 107 3.40 -24.52 40.47
CA ILE A 107 2.78 -23.20 40.41
C ILE A 107 3.33 -22.42 39.21
N LEU A 108 4.65 -22.47 38.97
CA LEU A 108 5.26 -21.86 37.79
C LEU A 108 4.73 -22.47 36.48
N PHE A 109 4.58 -23.80 36.41
CA PHE A 109 3.95 -24.47 35.26
C PHE A 109 2.48 -24.06 35.08
N SER A 110 1.70 -23.94 36.16
CA SER A 110 0.30 -23.49 36.06
C SER A 110 0.16 -22.05 35.61
N VAL A 111 1.11 -21.18 35.97
CA VAL A 111 1.16 -19.80 35.51
C VAL A 111 1.62 -19.74 34.05
N LEU A 112 2.60 -20.56 33.65
CA LEU A 112 3.06 -20.63 32.26
C LEU A 112 1.95 -21.14 31.32
N ILE A 113 1.22 -22.19 31.73
CA ILE A 113 0.06 -22.71 30.99
C ILE A 113 -1.07 -21.68 30.95
N GLY A 114 -1.30 -20.94 32.05
CA GLY A 114 -2.26 -19.85 32.06
C GLY A 114 -1.89 -18.71 31.10
N VAL A 115 -0.61 -18.31 31.04
CA VAL A 115 -0.12 -17.26 30.15
C VAL A 115 -0.16 -17.70 28.67
N LEU A 116 0.22 -18.95 28.38
CA LEU A 116 0.09 -19.52 27.03
C LEU A 116 -1.37 -19.68 26.61
N GLY A 117 -2.25 -20.08 27.54
CA GLY A 117 -3.69 -20.17 27.30
C GLY A 117 -4.32 -18.81 27.02
N ILE A 118 -3.90 -17.75 27.74
CA ILE A 118 -4.38 -16.39 27.51
C ILE A 118 -3.82 -15.81 26.19
N ALA A 119 -2.59 -16.15 25.80
CA ALA A 119 -2.05 -15.78 24.49
C ALA A 119 -2.79 -16.48 23.34
N ALA A 120 -3.15 -17.77 23.51
CA ALA A 120 -3.97 -18.50 22.54
C ALA A 120 -5.42 -18.00 22.47
N PHE A 121 -6.02 -17.63 23.61
CA PHE A 121 -7.36 -17.01 23.65
C PHE A 121 -7.37 -15.57 23.13
N GLY A 122 -6.27 -14.84 23.32
CA GLY A 122 -6.06 -13.52 22.72
C GLY A 122 -5.89 -13.60 21.20
N GLY A 123 -5.21 -14.64 20.70
CA GLY A 123 -5.15 -14.96 19.26
C GLY A 123 -6.52 -15.30 18.68
N LEU A 124 -7.36 -16.03 19.43
CA LEU A 124 -8.73 -16.35 19.03
C LEU A 124 -9.65 -15.12 18.89
N LEU A 125 -9.35 -14.02 19.60
CA LEU A 125 -10.08 -12.75 19.43
C LEU A 125 -9.62 -11.95 18.22
N VAL A 126 -8.40 -12.17 17.71
CA VAL A 126 -7.89 -11.58 16.45
C VAL A 126 -8.46 -12.34 15.23
N VAL A 127 -8.83 -13.60 15.39
CA VAL A 127 -9.49 -14.43 14.34
C VAL A 127 -10.91 -13.96 13.99
N PHE A 128 -11.51 -13.05 14.76
CA PHE A 128 -12.84 -12.50 14.45
C PHE A 128 -12.81 -11.25 13.56
N THR A 129 -11.62 -10.72 13.22
CA THR A 129 -11.52 -9.50 12.41
C THR A 129 -11.04 -9.73 10.98
N GLU A 130 -10.50 -10.91 10.66
CA GLU A 130 -10.07 -11.27 9.30
C GLU A 130 -10.54 -12.70 9.02
N GLY A 131 -11.21 -12.91 7.88
CA GLY A 131 -11.87 -14.17 7.55
C GLY A 131 -10.88 -15.31 7.38
N VAL A 132 -10.76 -16.17 8.40
CA VAL A 132 -9.89 -17.35 8.37
C VAL A 132 -10.70 -18.58 7.93
N GLU A 133 -10.19 -19.33 6.97
CA GLU A 133 -10.86 -20.50 6.39
C GLU A 133 -11.12 -21.61 7.42
N LEU A 134 -12.19 -22.38 7.20
CA LEU A 134 -12.63 -23.51 8.05
C LEU A 134 -11.53 -24.55 8.33
N LEU A 135 -10.49 -24.61 7.50
CA LEU A 135 -9.36 -25.53 7.62
C LEU A 135 -8.46 -25.21 8.83
N ASP A 136 -8.27 -23.92 9.14
CA ASP A 136 -7.41 -23.50 10.25
C ASP A 136 -8.07 -23.77 11.61
N ILE A 137 -9.38 -23.60 11.69
CA ILE A 137 -10.18 -23.94 12.88
C ILE A 137 -10.16 -25.47 13.11
N ALA A 138 -10.21 -26.27 12.04
CA ALA A 138 -10.13 -27.73 12.12
C ALA A 138 -8.75 -28.22 12.61
N MET A 139 -7.66 -27.58 12.16
CA MET A 139 -6.30 -27.87 12.63
C MET A 139 -6.13 -27.53 14.12
N LEU A 140 -6.66 -26.40 14.56
CA LEU A 140 -6.53 -25.94 15.95
C LEU A 140 -7.31 -26.83 16.94
N THR A 141 -8.48 -27.31 16.52
CA THR A 141 -9.29 -28.26 17.32
C THR A 141 -8.66 -29.66 17.37
N MET A 142 -8.03 -30.13 16.30
CA MET A 142 -7.26 -31.38 16.30
C MET A 142 -6.06 -31.31 17.27
N ILE A 143 -5.27 -30.22 17.24
CA ILE A 143 -4.11 -30.05 18.14
C ILE A 143 -4.54 -30.02 19.61
N ALA A 144 -5.65 -29.35 19.93
CA ALA A 144 -6.22 -29.35 21.28
C ALA A 144 -6.69 -30.75 21.72
N GLY A 145 -7.27 -31.54 20.80
CA GLY A 145 -7.66 -32.92 21.02
C GLY A 145 -6.47 -33.83 21.37
N PHE A 146 -5.36 -33.72 20.64
CA PHE A 146 -4.14 -34.50 20.91
C PHE A 146 -3.46 -34.13 22.24
N MET A 147 -3.49 -32.84 22.62
CA MET A 147 -3.03 -32.40 23.95
C MET A 147 -3.89 -32.97 25.08
N GLY A 148 -5.21 -33.12 24.87
CA GLY A 148 -6.13 -33.73 25.82
C GLY A 148 -5.85 -35.22 26.09
N LEU A 149 -5.52 -36.00 25.05
CA LEU A 149 -5.21 -37.43 25.21
C LEU A 149 -3.86 -37.67 25.93
N SER A 150 -2.88 -36.78 25.76
CA SER A 150 -1.57 -36.89 26.42
C SER A 150 -1.66 -36.78 27.95
N ILE A 151 -2.65 -36.04 28.48
CA ILE A 151 -2.89 -35.90 29.93
C ILE A 151 -3.57 -37.15 30.52
N ILE A 152 -4.41 -37.85 29.75
CA ILE A 152 -5.09 -39.07 30.19
C ILE A 152 -4.11 -40.26 30.27
N GLY A 153 -3.15 -40.34 29.34
CA GLY A 153 -2.10 -41.36 29.37
C GLY A 153 -1.19 -41.28 30.61
N LEU A 154 -0.94 -40.08 31.15
CA LEU A 154 -0.15 -39.90 32.38
C LEU A 154 -0.91 -40.27 33.66
N LYS A 155 -2.25 -40.29 33.64
CA LYS A 155 -3.07 -40.57 34.84
C LYS A 155 -3.22 -42.06 35.11
N ASN A 156 -3.14 -42.91 34.08
CA ASN A 156 -3.21 -44.36 34.24
C ASN A 156 -1.86 -45.02 34.57
N SER A 157 -0.71 -44.36 34.35
CA SER A 157 0.60 -44.88 34.81
C SER A 157 0.85 -44.68 36.32
N ARG A 158 -0.16 -44.25 37.10
CA ARG A 158 -0.03 -43.99 38.55
C ARG A 158 -0.87 -44.91 39.43
N LYS A 159 -1.10 -46.14 38.96
CA LYS A 159 -1.52 -47.26 39.81
C LYS A 159 -0.70 -48.48 39.42
N ASP A 160 0.51 -48.55 39.95
CA ASP A 160 1.22 -49.79 40.25
C ASP A 160 2.14 -49.50 41.43
N ASN A 161 1.65 -49.77 42.64
CA ASN A 161 2.51 -49.99 43.80
C ASN A 161 2.47 -51.49 44.08
N PRO A 162 3.61 -52.19 44.02
CA PRO A 162 3.82 -53.29 44.95
C PRO A 162 4.98 -52.93 45.89
N ALA A 163 4.72 -53.12 47.18
CA ALA A 163 5.76 -53.09 48.19
C ALA A 163 6.61 -54.38 48.13
N THR A 164 7.85 -54.24 48.62
CA THR A 164 8.81 -55.25 49.10
C THR A 164 9.55 -56.16 48.10
N SER A 165 10.86 -55.91 47.97
CA SER A 165 12.01 -56.76 48.40
C SER A 165 13.20 -56.67 47.43
N GLU A 166 14.37 -57.09 47.91
CA GLU A 166 15.73 -56.59 47.61
C GLU A 166 16.36 -57.03 46.26
N GLY A 167 17.33 -56.25 45.76
CA GLY A 167 18.48 -56.77 44.97
C GLY A 167 18.74 -56.26 43.53
N SER A 168 19.82 -55.47 43.37
CA SER A 168 20.80 -55.36 42.24
C SER A 168 20.41 -54.96 40.79
N PRO A 169 21.34 -54.39 39.98
CA PRO A 169 21.04 -53.26 39.08
C PRO A 169 21.03 -53.54 37.56
N ASN A 170 20.55 -52.51 36.84
CA ASN A 170 20.76 -52.15 35.43
C ASN A 170 19.97 -52.89 34.35
N ALA A 171 18.71 -52.47 34.16
CA ALA A 171 18.01 -52.59 32.88
C ALA A 171 17.72 -51.18 32.31
N PRO A 172 18.00 -50.90 31.03
CA PRO A 172 17.76 -49.59 30.45
C PRO A 172 16.25 -49.30 30.42
N LYS A 173 15.85 -48.14 30.97
CA LYS A 173 14.46 -47.70 31.04
C LYS A 173 13.84 -47.68 29.63
N LYS A 174 12.98 -48.66 29.35
CA LYS A 174 12.20 -48.74 28.11
C LYS A 174 11.23 -47.55 28.07
N LYS A 175 11.58 -46.51 27.30
CA LYS A 175 10.69 -45.35 27.11
C LYS A 175 9.39 -45.86 26.51
N SER A 176 8.25 -45.52 27.12
CA SER A 176 6.95 -46.00 26.67
C SER A 176 6.73 -45.54 25.22
N LEU A 177 6.32 -46.46 24.35
CA LEU A 177 6.13 -46.23 22.92
C LEU A 177 5.25 -44.98 22.65
N GLY A 178 4.29 -44.70 23.53
CA GLY A 178 3.45 -43.50 23.48
C GLY A 178 4.20 -42.17 23.66
N PHE A 179 5.34 -42.15 24.37
CA PHE A 179 6.17 -40.93 24.49
C PHE A 179 6.88 -40.60 23.17
N ILE A 180 7.30 -41.61 22.42
CA ILE A 180 7.94 -41.42 21.11
C ILE A 180 6.91 -40.95 20.09
N ILE A 181 5.72 -41.55 20.06
CA ILE A 181 4.62 -41.15 19.18
C ILE A 181 4.19 -39.70 19.46
N SER A 182 4.11 -39.31 20.73
CA SER A 182 3.81 -37.93 21.11
C SER A 182 4.84 -36.91 20.59
N ILE A 183 6.13 -37.23 20.64
CA ILE A 183 7.18 -36.33 20.13
C ILE A 183 7.10 -36.23 18.61
N VAL A 184 6.89 -37.36 17.92
CA VAL A 184 6.76 -37.38 16.46
C VAL A 184 5.54 -36.57 15.99
N LEU A 185 4.39 -36.68 16.67
CA LEU A 185 3.21 -35.87 16.34
C LEU A 185 3.41 -34.38 16.62
N ILE A 186 4.17 -34.01 17.65
CA ILE A 186 4.53 -32.61 17.91
C ILE A 186 5.46 -32.10 16.80
N ILE A 187 6.43 -32.90 16.36
CA ILE A 187 7.33 -32.51 15.26
C ILE A 187 6.54 -32.39 13.95
N ILE A 188 5.62 -33.31 13.65
CA ILE A 188 4.75 -33.23 12.46
C ILE A 188 3.85 -32.01 12.54
N GLY A 189 3.26 -31.71 13.70
CA GLY A 189 2.45 -30.51 13.91
C GLY A 189 3.27 -29.22 13.76
N ILE A 190 4.53 -29.22 14.20
CA ILE A 190 5.45 -28.10 13.98
C ILE A 190 5.81 -27.96 12.49
N VAL A 191 6.11 -29.07 11.81
CA VAL A 191 6.41 -29.08 10.37
C VAL A 191 5.20 -28.61 9.54
N LEU A 192 3.98 -29.03 9.92
CA LEU A 192 2.75 -28.57 9.29
C LEU A 192 2.40 -27.12 9.66
N ALA A 193 2.78 -26.63 10.84
CA ALA A 193 2.63 -25.22 11.20
C ALA A 193 3.69 -24.31 10.53
N PHE A 194 4.82 -24.86 10.11
CA PHE A 194 5.82 -24.18 9.26
C PHE A 194 5.59 -24.39 7.76
N ALA A 195 4.66 -25.27 7.38
CA ALA A 195 4.12 -25.34 6.03
C ALA A 195 3.06 -24.24 5.87
N SER A 196 3.50 -22.99 5.96
CA SER A 196 2.70 -21.85 5.56
C SER A 196 2.28 -22.04 4.11
N PRO A 197 1.02 -21.75 3.71
CA PRO A 197 0.74 -21.50 2.31
C PRO A 197 1.71 -20.40 1.89
N SER A 198 2.48 -20.65 0.84
CA SER A 198 3.30 -19.62 0.21
C SER A 198 2.42 -18.39 0.01
N GLU A 199 2.78 -17.25 0.61
CA GLU A 199 2.20 -15.97 0.24
C GLU A 199 2.32 -15.88 -1.29
N LEU A 200 1.18 -15.76 -1.97
CA LEU A 200 1.15 -15.59 -3.42
C LEU A 200 1.70 -14.18 -3.70
N ASP A 201 3.01 -14.08 -3.87
CA ASP A 201 3.66 -12.85 -4.30
C ASP A 201 3.13 -12.46 -5.68
N ILE A 202 2.71 -11.19 -5.83
CA ILE A 202 2.28 -10.65 -7.13
C ILE A 202 3.47 -10.73 -8.09
N GLU A 203 3.33 -11.47 -9.19
CA GLU A 203 4.42 -11.65 -10.14
C GLU A 203 4.43 -10.55 -11.21
N SER A 204 3.25 -10.11 -11.66
CA SER A 204 3.14 -9.06 -12.68
C SER A 204 1.76 -8.39 -12.70
N ILE A 205 1.74 -7.14 -13.17
CA ILE A 205 0.53 -6.34 -13.39
C ILE A 205 0.50 -5.95 -14.87
N SER A 206 -0.52 -6.40 -15.59
CA SER A 206 -0.72 -6.07 -17.00
C SER A 206 -1.82 -5.02 -17.14
N LEU A 207 -1.50 -3.89 -17.79
CA LEU A 207 -2.49 -2.86 -18.12
C LEU A 207 -2.92 -3.02 -19.58
N GLN A 208 -4.24 -3.03 -19.79
CA GLN A 208 -4.83 -2.98 -21.12
C GLN A 208 -5.45 -1.60 -21.31
N ILE A 209 -4.78 -0.76 -22.10
CA ILE A 209 -5.30 0.57 -22.47
C ILE A 209 -5.83 0.49 -23.92
N PRO A 210 -7.10 0.86 -24.16
CA PRO A 210 -7.70 0.75 -25.50
C PRO A 210 -7.03 1.67 -26.52
N GLU A 211 -6.73 2.90 -26.13
CA GLU A 211 -6.16 3.93 -27.02
C GLU A 211 -5.18 4.81 -26.26
N GLN A 212 -4.00 5.07 -26.84
CA GLN A 212 -2.96 5.88 -26.20
C GLN A 212 -3.09 7.39 -26.52
N GLU A 213 -4.08 7.76 -27.32
CA GLU A 213 -4.39 9.13 -27.71
C GLU A 213 -5.81 9.52 -27.30
N MET A 214 -5.94 10.54 -26.43
CA MET A 214 -7.21 11.00 -25.90
C MET A 214 -7.50 12.46 -26.29
N ASP A 215 -8.79 12.81 -26.40
CA ASP A 215 -9.19 14.23 -26.51
C ASP A 215 -9.08 14.93 -25.15
N ILE A 216 -9.15 16.25 -25.10
CA ILE A 216 -9.23 17.00 -23.83
C ILE A 216 -10.62 16.83 -23.22
N ASN A 217 -10.68 16.66 -21.89
CA ASN A 217 -11.92 16.43 -21.13
C ASN A 217 -12.62 15.12 -21.51
N ASP A 218 -11.86 14.14 -21.98
CA ASP A 218 -12.35 12.81 -22.30
C ASP A 218 -12.06 11.85 -21.14
N GLU A 219 -12.92 10.84 -21.00
CA GLU A 219 -12.80 9.82 -19.97
C GLU A 219 -12.69 8.45 -20.61
N GLN A 220 -11.72 7.66 -20.17
CA GLN A 220 -11.52 6.30 -20.63
C GLN A 220 -11.47 5.35 -19.45
N ASP A 221 -12.33 4.34 -19.50
CA ASP A 221 -12.26 3.21 -18.57
C ASP A 221 -11.18 2.24 -19.06
N ILE A 222 -10.37 1.77 -18.12
CA ILE A 222 -9.32 0.79 -18.36
C ILE A 222 -9.48 -0.42 -17.45
N THR A 223 -9.01 -1.55 -17.95
CA THR A 223 -8.97 -2.81 -17.20
C THR A 223 -7.52 -3.22 -16.97
N PHE A 224 -7.25 -3.83 -15.83
CA PHE A 224 -5.94 -4.38 -15.52
C PHE A 224 -6.08 -5.72 -14.80
N SER A 225 -5.15 -6.62 -15.06
CA SER A 225 -5.11 -7.96 -14.44
C SER A 225 -3.86 -8.11 -13.58
N ILE A 226 -4.03 -8.68 -12.39
CA ILE A 226 -2.97 -9.00 -11.43
C ILE A 226 -2.76 -10.50 -11.47
N THR A 227 -1.52 -10.97 -11.62
CA THR A 227 -1.20 -12.40 -11.57
C THR A 227 -0.43 -12.73 -10.30
N PRO A 228 -0.86 -13.74 -9.50
CA PRO A 228 -2.07 -14.58 -9.67
C PRO A 228 -3.38 -13.89 -9.27
N ASP A 229 -4.52 -14.31 -9.86
CA ASP A 229 -5.86 -13.70 -9.72
C ASP A 229 -6.40 -13.66 -8.26
N GLU A 230 -5.83 -14.48 -7.37
CA GLU A 230 -6.20 -14.56 -5.94
C GLU A 230 -5.41 -13.57 -5.06
N ALA A 231 -4.41 -12.86 -5.60
CA ALA A 231 -3.68 -11.84 -4.88
C ALA A 231 -4.50 -10.54 -4.81
N SER A 232 -5.19 -10.32 -3.69
CA SER A 232 -5.78 -9.02 -3.38
C SER A 232 -4.66 -8.02 -3.08
N ALA A 233 -4.27 -7.21 -4.05
CA ALA A 233 -3.43 -6.05 -3.78
C ALA A 233 -4.22 -5.09 -2.90
N SER A 234 -3.97 -5.14 -1.60
CA SER A 234 -4.66 -4.31 -0.60
C SER A 234 -4.30 -2.83 -0.81
N ASP A 235 -3.09 -2.58 -1.32
CA ASP A 235 -2.52 -1.26 -1.56
C ASP A 235 -2.09 -1.12 -3.04
N LEU A 236 -3.05 -0.83 -3.93
CA LEU A 236 -2.78 -0.38 -5.30
C LEU A 236 -2.59 1.14 -5.32
N SER A 237 -1.44 1.59 -5.83
CA SER A 237 -1.16 3.00 -6.09
C SER A 237 -1.22 3.28 -7.58
N PHE A 238 -2.07 4.24 -7.95
CA PHE A 238 -2.24 4.72 -9.32
C PHE A 238 -1.42 6.00 -9.46
N GLU A 239 -0.28 5.91 -10.16
CA GLU A 239 0.65 7.02 -10.29
C GLU A 239 0.65 7.56 -11.72
N THR A 240 0.64 8.89 -11.81
CA THR A 240 0.77 9.64 -13.06
C THR A 240 1.93 10.61 -12.95
N SER A 241 2.75 10.68 -14.01
CA SER A 241 3.87 11.62 -14.09
C SER A 241 3.45 13.11 -14.16
N ASN A 242 2.23 13.39 -14.60
CA ASN A 242 1.69 14.75 -14.74
C ASN A 242 0.17 14.76 -14.47
N ASP A 243 -0.19 15.05 -13.23
CA ASP A 243 -1.57 15.13 -12.72
C ASP A 243 -2.37 16.29 -13.34
N VAL A 244 -1.68 17.32 -13.84
CA VAL A 244 -2.30 18.45 -14.53
C VAL A 244 -2.80 18.06 -15.92
N VAL A 245 -2.17 17.08 -16.56
CA VAL A 245 -2.52 16.60 -17.90
C VAL A 245 -3.54 15.48 -17.81
N ILE A 246 -3.29 14.47 -16.95
CA ILE A 246 -4.14 13.29 -16.79
C ILE A 246 -4.25 12.92 -15.31
N THR A 247 -5.47 12.63 -14.88
CA THR A 247 -5.74 11.97 -13.60
C THR A 247 -6.05 10.51 -13.82
N PHE A 248 -5.41 9.64 -13.04
CA PHE A 248 -5.59 8.20 -13.11
C PHE A 248 -5.95 7.66 -11.73
N SER A 249 -7.09 6.99 -11.62
CA SER A 249 -7.59 6.43 -10.37
C SER A 249 -8.36 5.15 -10.64
N GLY A 250 -8.34 4.19 -9.72
CA GLY A 250 -9.09 2.95 -9.88
C GLY A 250 -9.24 2.17 -8.60
N GLU A 251 -9.97 1.08 -8.70
CA GLU A 251 -10.18 0.10 -7.63
C GLU A 251 -10.15 -1.30 -8.25
N SER A 252 -9.46 -2.22 -7.56
CA SER A 252 -9.34 -3.66 -7.82
C SER A 252 -9.94 -4.17 -9.14
N GLY A 253 -9.12 -4.13 -10.21
CA GLY A 253 -9.44 -4.67 -11.54
C GLY A 253 -9.92 -3.65 -12.58
N SER A 254 -10.31 -2.44 -12.16
CA SER A 254 -10.75 -1.37 -13.07
C SER A 254 -10.21 0.01 -12.68
N GLY A 255 -9.97 0.86 -13.66
CA GLY A 255 -9.52 2.23 -13.45
C GLY A 255 -10.13 3.17 -14.46
N LYS A 256 -10.11 4.47 -14.12
CA LYS A 256 -10.58 5.57 -14.95
C LYS A 256 -9.43 6.54 -15.19
N ILE A 257 -9.28 6.93 -16.44
CA ILE A 257 -8.35 7.95 -16.90
C ILE A 257 -9.18 9.15 -17.36
N SER A 258 -8.89 10.32 -16.82
CA SER A 258 -9.52 11.58 -17.24
C SER A 258 -8.46 12.55 -17.72
N SER A 259 -8.63 13.10 -18.91
CA SER A 259 -7.74 14.09 -19.49
C SER A 259 -8.20 15.52 -19.18
N HIS A 260 -7.27 16.42 -18.86
CA HIS A 260 -7.59 17.81 -18.49
C HIS A 260 -6.91 18.84 -19.37
N LYS A 261 -5.68 18.57 -19.85
CA LYS A 261 -4.90 19.51 -20.67
C LYS A 261 -4.13 18.80 -21.77
N GLU A 262 -3.79 19.54 -22.83
CA GLU A 262 -2.86 19.11 -23.87
C GLU A 262 -1.51 18.75 -23.25
N GLY A 263 -0.97 17.59 -23.60
CA GLY A 263 0.34 17.16 -23.12
C GLY A 263 0.54 15.65 -23.16
N GLU A 264 1.71 15.24 -22.72
CA GLU A 264 2.08 13.84 -22.59
C GLU A 264 2.18 13.49 -21.11
N ALA A 265 1.59 12.36 -20.71
CA ALA A 265 1.75 11.82 -19.37
C ALA A 265 1.97 10.31 -19.42
N TYR A 266 2.86 9.84 -18.56
CA TYR A 266 3.04 8.42 -18.26
C TYR A 266 2.19 8.01 -17.07
N ILE A 267 1.52 6.87 -17.18
CA ILE A 267 0.78 6.24 -16.09
C ILE A 267 1.36 4.85 -15.78
N TYR A 268 1.28 4.45 -14.51
CA TYR A 268 1.59 3.09 -14.05
C TYR A 268 0.87 2.79 -12.75
N ILE A 269 0.74 1.50 -12.45
CA ILE A 269 0.19 0.97 -11.21
C ILE A 269 1.34 0.34 -10.42
N ALA A 270 1.43 0.63 -9.12
CA ALA A 270 2.34 -0.06 -8.23
C ALA A 270 1.58 -0.75 -7.09
N ALA A 271 1.90 -2.02 -6.85
CA ALA A 271 1.34 -2.84 -5.77
C ALA A 271 2.39 -3.07 -4.68
N ASP A 272 1.98 -2.86 -3.42
CA ASP A 272 2.74 -3.17 -2.20
C ASP A 272 4.19 -2.63 -2.18
N ASN A 273 4.46 -1.55 -2.94
CA ASN A 273 5.79 -0.99 -3.18
C ASN A 273 6.85 -1.95 -3.74
N ARG A 274 6.48 -3.18 -4.13
CA ARG A 274 7.41 -4.21 -4.63
C ARG A 274 7.28 -4.41 -6.13
N VAL A 275 6.06 -4.31 -6.68
CA VAL A 275 5.77 -4.63 -8.07
C VAL A 275 5.23 -3.40 -8.77
N LYS A 276 5.84 -3.03 -9.91
CA LYS A 276 5.40 -1.92 -10.76
C LYS A 276 4.96 -2.47 -12.10
N SER A 277 3.86 -1.95 -12.61
CA SER A 277 3.42 -2.24 -13.96
C SER A 277 4.33 -1.61 -15.00
N GLN A 278 4.10 -1.98 -16.27
CA GLN A 278 4.66 -1.24 -17.40
C GLN A 278 4.19 0.23 -17.35
N LYS A 279 5.11 1.15 -17.64
CA LYS A 279 4.80 2.56 -17.86
C LYS A 279 4.20 2.71 -19.25
N ILE A 280 2.99 3.26 -19.33
CA ILE A 280 2.33 3.53 -20.61
C ILE A 280 2.28 5.04 -20.81
N LYS A 281 2.66 5.48 -22.01
CA LYS A 281 2.59 6.89 -22.43
C LYS A 281 1.20 7.16 -23.00
N ILE A 282 0.56 8.21 -22.51
CA ILE A 282 -0.72 8.71 -23.02
C ILE A 282 -0.51 10.14 -23.52
N THR A 283 -1.06 10.42 -24.69
CA THR A 283 -0.98 11.72 -25.34
C THR A 283 -2.37 12.35 -25.38
N VAL A 284 -2.52 13.52 -24.77
CA VAL A 284 -3.77 14.30 -24.81
C VAL A 284 -3.63 15.38 -25.85
N VAL A 285 -4.55 15.39 -26.82
CA VAL A 285 -4.59 16.35 -27.92
C VAL A 285 -5.97 16.98 -28.02
N ASP A 286 -6.04 18.29 -28.29
CA ASP A 286 -7.31 18.95 -28.62
C ASP A 286 -7.72 18.58 -30.05
N LYS A 287 -8.55 17.54 -30.21
CA LYS A 287 -8.95 17.06 -31.54
C LYS A 287 -9.79 18.11 -32.26
N GLU A 288 -10.54 18.94 -31.53
CA GLU A 288 -11.31 20.04 -32.13
C GLU A 288 -10.42 21.14 -32.71
N LYS A 289 -9.44 21.61 -31.95
CA LYS A 289 -8.51 22.65 -32.38
C LYS A 289 -7.66 22.16 -33.55
N ILE A 290 -7.25 20.89 -33.55
CA ILE A 290 -6.56 20.28 -34.70
C ILE A 290 -7.47 20.25 -35.93
N LYS A 291 -8.75 19.87 -35.80
CA LYS A 291 -9.72 19.89 -36.90
C LYS A 291 -9.94 21.31 -37.43
N LYS A 292 -10.17 22.29 -36.55
CA LYS A 292 -10.35 23.70 -36.90
C LYS A 292 -9.13 24.27 -37.62
N ALA A 293 -7.92 24.00 -37.12
CA ALA A 293 -6.67 24.44 -37.75
C ALA A 293 -6.45 23.77 -39.13
N LYS A 294 -6.75 22.47 -39.27
CA LYS A 294 -6.66 21.76 -40.56
C LYS A 294 -7.67 22.31 -41.57
N GLU A 295 -8.91 22.58 -41.14
CA GLU A 295 -9.94 23.16 -41.98
C GLU A 295 -9.57 24.58 -42.43
N GLU A 296 -9.08 25.42 -41.51
CA GLU A 296 -8.61 26.77 -41.84
C GLU A 296 -7.42 26.75 -42.80
N ALA A 297 -6.45 25.85 -42.57
CA ALA A 297 -5.32 25.67 -43.47
C ALA A 297 -5.76 25.17 -44.86
N ALA A 298 -6.76 24.28 -44.93
CA ALA A 298 -7.33 23.82 -46.19
C ALA A 298 -8.06 24.94 -46.92
N LYS A 299 -8.85 25.78 -46.22
CA LYS A 299 -9.52 26.95 -46.79
C LYS A 299 -8.51 27.97 -47.34
N LYS A 300 -7.45 28.30 -46.59
CA LYS A 300 -6.39 29.20 -47.05
C LYS A 300 -5.67 28.67 -48.28
N LYS A 301 -5.34 27.38 -48.33
CA LYS A 301 -4.72 26.75 -49.50
C LYS A 301 -5.64 26.78 -50.72
N ALA A 302 -6.94 26.49 -50.54
CA ALA A 302 -7.91 26.54 -51.62
C ALA A 302 -8.12 27.97 -52.15
N GLU A 303 -8.13 28.97 -51.26
CA GLU A 303 -8.20 30.39 -51.63
C GLU A 303 -6.95 30.84 -52.38
N GLU A 304 -5.76 30.50 -51.87
CA GLU A 304 -4.49 30.81 -52.51
C GLU A 304 -4.39 30.17 -53.91
N GLU A 305 -4.81 28.90 -54.05
CA GLU A 305 -4.86 28.23 -55.34
C GLU A 305 -5.84 28.91 -56.32
N ARG A 306 -7.01 29.34 -55.82
CA ARG A 306 -7.98 30.09 -56.63
C ARG A 306 -7.39 31.43 -57.10
N LEU A 307 -6.68 32.15 -56.23
CA LEU A 307 -6.02 33.41 -56.58
C LEU A 307 -4.89 33.19 -57.60
N ARG A 308 -4.07 32.15 -57.43
CA ARG A 308 -3.03 31.77 -58.41
C ARG A 308 -3.63 31.45 -59.78
N LYS A 309 -4.72 30.66 -59.82
CA LYS A 309 -5.44 30.35 -61.06
C LYS A 309 -6.03 31.60 -61.72
N LEU A 310 -6.56 32.54 -60.92
CA LEU A 310 -7.07 33.80 -61.44
C LEU A 310 -5.94 34.69 -62.00
N GLU A 311 -4.81 34.77 -61.31
CA GLU A 311 -3.64 35.52 -61.77
C GLU A 311 -3.04 34.93 -63.05
N GLU A 312 -2.91 33.60 -63.11
CA GLU A 312 -2.45 32.90 -64.32
C GLU A 312 -3.40 33.16 -65.49
N LYS A 313 -4.72 33.11 -65.25
CA LYS A 313 -5.71 33.45 -66.27
C LYS A 313 -5.55 34.90 -66.75
N ARG A 314 -5.38 35.86 -65.85
CA ARG A 314 -5.14 37.27 -66.21
C ARG A 314 -3.86 37.46 -67.03
N LYS A 315 -2.79 36.73 -66.71
CA LYS A 315 -1.53 36.78 -67.47
C LYS A 315 -1.69 36.20 -68.87
N LYS A 316 -2.39 35.07 -69.00
CA LYS A 316 -2.72 34.48 -70.32
C LYS A 316 -3.59 35.41 -71.15
N GLU A 317 -4.66 35.94 -70.58
CA GLU A 317 -5.53 36.91 -71.27
C GLU A 317 -4.77 38.18 -71.70
N ALA A 318 -3.80 38.66 -70.89
CA ALA A 318 -2.95 39.79 -71.26
C ALA A 318 -1.96 39.44 -72.39
N GLN A 319 -1.35 38.26 -72.33
CA GLN A 319 -0.42 37.78 -73.35
C GLN A 319 -1.14 37.52 -74.68
N GLU A 320 -2.36 36.96 -74.66
CA GLU A 320 -3.20 36.78 -75.84
C GLU A 320 -3.55 38.14 -76.47
N LYS A 321 -3.90 39.15 -75.66
CA LYS A 321 -4.14 40.50 -76.17
C LYS A 321 -2.89 41.11 -76.81
N GLN A 322 -1.72 40.96 -76.18
CA GLN A 322 -0.45 41.43 -76.75
C GLN A 322 -0.12 40.71 -78.06
N GLN A 323 -0.31 39.39 -78.14
CA GLN A 323 -0.12 38.63 -79.38
C GLN A 323 -1.10 39.05 -80.49
N GLN A 324 -2.35 39.36 -80.13
CA GLN A 324 -3.32 39.89 -81.09
C GLN A 324 -2.92 41.28 -81.60
N GLU A 325 -2.40 42.15 -80.74
CA GLU A 325 -1.87 43.47 -81.14
C GLU A 325 -0.61 43.34 -82.02
N GLU A 326 0.31 42.41 -81.71
CA GLU A 326 1.51 42.15 -82.52
C GLU A 326 1.21 41.58 -83.92
N GLN A 327 0.10 40.85 -84.06
CA GLN A 327 -0.34 40.30 -85.35
C GLN A 327 -1.07 41.33 -86.24
N GLN A 328 -1.39 42.52 -85.72
CA GLN A 328 -2.01 43.58 -86.51
C GLN A 328 -1.02 44.06 -87.59
N THR A 329 -1.44 43.93 -88.85
CA THR A 329 -0.68 44.41 -90.00
C THR A 329 -1.04 45.87 -90.25
N TYR A 330 -0.02 46.73 -90.39
CA TYR A 330 -0.21 48.15 -90.63
C TYR A 330 -0.06 48.52 -92.10
N VAL A 331 -0.83 49.50 -92.53
CA VAL A 331 -0.88 50.03 -93.89
C VAL A 331 -0.88 51.55 -93.90
N TYR A 332 -0.47 52.12 -95.03
CA TYR A 332 -0.39 53.56 -95.24
C TYR A 332 -1.56 54.05 -96.10
N ILE A 333 -2.25 55.10 -95.65
CA ILE A 333 -3.37 55.74 -96.35
C ILE A 333 -2.97 57.16 -96.80
N PRO A 334 -3.19 57.54 -98.06
CA PRO A 334 -2.95 58.91 -98.53
C PRO A 334 -4.00 59.89 -98.00
N GLN A 335 -3.63 61.18 -97.90
CA GLN A 335 -4.58 62.26 -97.56
C GLN A 335 -5.73 62.39 -98.58
N THR A 336 -5.50 61.98 -99.83
CA THR A 336 -6.47 62.02 -100.92
C THR A 336 -6.42 60.70 -101.70
N GLY A 337 -7.56 60.02 -101.84
CA GLY A 337 -7.67 58.75 -102.57
C GLY A 337 -8.54 57.74 -101.81
N SER A 338 -8.70 56.55 -102.38
CA SER A 338 -9.52 55.46 -101.81
C SER A 338 -8.77 54.12 -101.71
N LYS A 339 -7.44 54.12 -101.91
CA LYS A 339 -6.62 52.92 -101.83
C LYS A 339 -5.62 53.00 -100.66
N TYR A 340 -5.39 51.88 -99.98
CA TYR A 340 -4.33 51.73 -98.97
C TYR A 340 -3.09 51.07 -99.57
N HIS A 341 -1.93 51.29 -98.96
CA HIS A 341 -0.62 50.93 -99.51
C HIS A 341 0.27 50.24 -98.47
N ASN A 342 1.09 49.28 -98.90
CA ASN A 342 2.06 48.59 -98.03
C ASN A 342 3.37 49.40 -97.85
N ASN A 343 3.64 50.34 -98.77
CA ASN A 343 4.86 51.14 -98.78
C ASN A 343 4.51 52.64 -98.69
N PRO A 344 5.09 53.41 -97.75
CA PRO A 344 4.79 54.84 -97.58
C PRO A 344 5.18 55.70 -98.78
N SER A 345 6.05 55.23 -99.67
CA SER A 345 6.50 55.96 -100.87
C SER A 345 5.80 55.51 -102.16
N CYS A 346 4.85 54.57 -102.09
CA CYS A 346 4.14 54.10 -103.28
C CYS A 346 3.37 55.25 -103.95
N SER A 347 3.48 55.44 -105.26
CA SER A 347 2.81 56.51 -106.02
C SER A 347 3.07 57.96 -105.55
N ASN A 348 4.23 58.25 -104.93
CA ASN A 348 4.63 59.59 -104.50
C ASN A 348 3.63 60.28 -103.54
N MET A 349 3.04 59.52 -102.63
CA MET A 349 2.14 60.04 -101.62
C MET A 349 2.86 60.98 -100.64
N ASN A 350 2.20 62.09 -100.28
CA ASN A 350 2.71 63.05 -99.30
C ASN A 350 2.00 62.88 -97.95
N ASN A 351 2.78 62.74 -96.89
CA ASN A 351 2.33 62.64 -95.50
C ASN A 351 1.23 61.57 -95.27
N PRO A 352 1.50 60.29 -95.58
CA PRO A 352 0.54 59.20 -95.40
C PRO A 352 0.26 58.92 -93.92
N SER A 353 -0.99 58.57 -93.61
CA SER A 353 -1.41 58.13 -92.28
C SER A 353 -1.11 56.64 -92.11
N HIS A 354 -0.56 56.24 -90.97
CA HIS A 354 -0.25 54.85 -90.63
C HIS A 354 -1.35 54.28 -89.74
N VAL A 355 -2.12 53.31 -90.26
CA VAL A 355 -3.27 52.70 -89.57
C VAL A 355 -3.25 51.19 -89.74
N THR A 356 -4.07 50.45 -88.98
CA THR A 356 -4.20 49.00 -89.17
C THR A 356 -4.94 48.68 -90.47
N ILE A 357 -4.67 47.51 -91.06
CA ILE A 357 -5.37 47.07 -92.28
C ILE A 357 -6.88 46.98 -92.08
N ASP A 358 -7.34 46.52 -90.91
CA ASP A 358 -8.75 46.42 -90.57
C ASP A 358 -9.41 47.80 -90.46
N GLU A 359 -8.72 48.77 -89.87
CA GLU A 359 -9.17 50.16 -89.81
C GLU A 359 -9.27 50.77 -91.21
N ALA A 360 -8.28 50.53 -92.08
CA ALA A 360 -8.33 50.97 -93.47
C ALA A 360 -9.52 50.37 -94.25
N LEU A 361 -9.79 49.07 -94.07
CA LEU A 361 -10.94 48.39 -94.68
C LEU A 361 -12.27 48.93 -94.15
N ASN A 362 -12.37 49.16 -92.84
CA ASN A 362 -13.57 49.72 -92.20
C ASN A 362 -13.83 51.17 -92.64
N MET A 363 -12.78 51.94 -92.93
CA MET A 363 -12.89 53.28 -93.52
C MET A 363 -13.21 53.23 -95.03
N GLY A 364 -13.31 52.04 -95.64
CA GLY A 364 -13.71 51.83 -97.03
C GLY A 364 -12.57 51.84 -98.05
N PHE A 365 -11.31 51.79 -97.62
CA PHE A 365 -10.16 51.78 -98.52
C PHE A 365 -9.93 50.40 -99.13
N GLN A 366 -9.51 50.37 -100.40
CA GLN A 366 -9.22 49.15 -101.16
C GLN A 366 -7.70 48.92 -101.33
N PRO A 367 -7.22 47.69 -101.57
CA PRO A 367 -5.80 47.45 -101.79
C PRO A 367 -5.28 48.14 -103.06
N CYS A 368 -4.07 48.68 -102.99
CA CYS A 368 -3.36 49.17 -104.18
C CYS A 368 -2.65 48.03 -104.90
N GLU A 369 -3.10 47.69 -106.11
CA GLU A 369 -2.54 46.68 -107.03
C GLU A 369 -1.05 46.81 -107.37
N ARG A 370 -0.39 47.91 -106.99
CA ARG A 370 1.05 48.14 -107.25
C ARG A 370 1.95 47.73 -106.09
N CYS A 371 1.43 47.72 -104.87
CA CYS A 371 2.23 47.47 -103.65
C CYS A 371 1.64 46.40 -102.73
N TYR A 372 0.49 45.86 -103.11
CA TYR A 372 -0.17 44.65 -102.61
C TYR A 372 -0.44 43.76 -103.82
#